data_AF-V9IA19-F1
#
_entry.id   AF-V9IA19-F1
#
_cell.length_a   1.000
_cell.length_b   1.000
_cell.length_c   1.000
_cell.angle_alpha   90.00
_cell.angle_beta   90.00
_cell.angle_gamma   90.00
#
_symmetry.space_group_name_H-M   'P 1'
#
loop_
_entity.id
_entity.type
_entity.pdbx_description
1 polymer ?
#
loop_
_entity_poly.entity_id
_entity_poly.type
_entity_poly.pdbx_seq_one_letter_code
_entity_poly.pdbx_strand_id
1 'polypeptide(L)'
;MANQTRGLPQMRIKLCMVSAGLQIVLLLTVLPQESLCGRHEKRLLNELLSSYNTLERPVANESEPLEVKFGITLQQIIDVDEKNQILTTNAWLKLEWVDYNLQWNESEYGGVKDLRITPNKLWKPDILMYNR
;
A
#
# COMPACT_ATOMS: atom_id res chain seq x y z
N MET A 1 14.15 20.56 26.52
CA MET A 1 13.26 19.65 25.77
C MET A 1 14.02 19.16 24.54
N ALA A 2 14.61 17.98 24.63
CA ALA A 2 15.27 17.34 23.49
C ALA A 2 14.26 16.36 22.88
N ASN A 3 13.95 16.51 21.59
CA ASN A 3 13.06 15.60 20.87
C ASN A 3 13.86 14.85 19.78
N GLN A 4 14.19 13.62 20.12
CA GLN A 4 14.04 12.41 19.31
C GLN A 4 14.24 12.51 17.78
N THR A 5 15.46 12.20 17.30
CA THR A 5 15.64 11.58 15.98
C THR A 5 15.85 10.08 16.17
N ARG A 6 14.83 9.28 15.86
CA ARG A 6 14.95 7.81 15.80
C ARG A 6 15.67 7.43 14.51
N GLY A 7 16.96 7.12 14.63
CA GLY A 7 17.71 6.47 13.56
C GLY A 7 17.15 5.07 13.27
N LEU A 8 16.97 4.75 11.99
CA LEU A 8 16.68 3.39 11.51
C LEU A 8 17.78 2.42 11.99
N PRO A 9 17.45 1.17 12.36
CA PRO A 9 18.44 0.22 12.83
C PRO A 9 19.39 -0.16 11.69
N GLN A 10 20.62 0.37 11.75
CA GLN A 10 21.72 -0.06 10.91
C GLN A 10 22.26 -1.40 11.42
N MET A 11 22.21 -2.42 10.56
CA MET A 11 22.73 -3.76 10.83
C MET A 11 24.25 -3.67 11.03
N ARG A 12 24.71 -3.81 12.29
CA ARG A 12 26.14 -3.83 12.62
C ARG A 12 26.70 -5.24 12.46
N ILE A 13 27.52 -5.44 11.44
CA ILE A 13 28.33 -6.64 11.27
C ILE A 13 29.59 -6.49 12.13
N LYS A 14 29.76 -7.33 13.16
CA LYS A 14 31.00 -7.43 13.95
C LYS A 14 31.85 -8.57 13.37
N LEU A 15 33.04 -8.25 12.87
CA LEU A 15 34.04 -9.23 12.44
C LEU A 15 34.99 -9.52 13.61
N CYS A 16 35.04 -10.77 14.08
CA CYS A 16 36.00 -11.23 15.08
C CYS A 16 36.93 -12.26 14.41
N MET A 17 38.23 -12.01 14.39
CA MET A 17 39.22 -12.92 13.82
C MET A 17 39.44 -14.11 14.76
N VAL A 18 38.92 -15.28 14.40
CA VAL A 18 39.29 -16.56 15.02
C VAL A 18 39.84 -17.48 13.93
N SER A 19 41.03 -18.02 14.24
CA SER A 19 41.94 -18.92 13.51
C SER A 19 41.49 -19.58 12.19
N ALA A 20 42.42 -19.56 11.22
CA ALA A 20 42.28 -19.90 9.81
C ALA A 20 41.81 -21.33 9.44
N GLY A 21 41.67 -22.26 10.39
CA GLY A 21 41.23 -23.64 10.12
C GLY A 21 39.71 -23.84 10.03
N LEU A 22 38.92 -22.96 10.66
CA LEU A 22 37.45 -23.07 10.72
C LEU A 22 36.74 -22.25 9.62
N GLN A 23 37.49 -21.45 8.85
CA GLN A 23 36.97 -20.51 7.86
C GLN A 23 36.32 -21.22 6.65
N ILE A 24 36.89 -22.35 6.19
CA ILE A 24 36.42 -23.04 4.98
C ILE A 24 35.06 -23.73 5.19
N VAL A 25 34.81 -24.26 6.39
CA VAL A 25 33.52 -24.90 6.74
C VAL A 25 32.43 -23.85 6.97
N LEU A 26 32.78 -22.68 7.53
CA LEU A 26 31.84 -21.57 7.72
C LEU A 26 31.44 -20.89 6.40
N LEU A 27 32.31 -20.91 5.39
CA LEU A 27 32.03 -20.35 4.06
C LEU A 27 31.02 -21.18 3.25
N LEU A 28 30.89 -22.49 3.52
CA LEU A 28 29.90 -23.36 2.89
C LEU A 28 28.50 -23.28 3.55
N THR A 29 28.41 -22.86 4.81
CA THR A 29 27.12 -22.74 5.52
C THR A 29 26.46 -21.37 5.36
N VAL A 30 27.21 -20.36 4.93
CA VAL A 30 26.65 -19.06 4.54
C VAL A 30 26.42 -19.03 3.02
N LEU A 31 25.59 -19.96 2.53
CA LEU A 31 24.88 -19.67 1.29
C LEU A 31 23.97 -18.46 1.56
N PRO A 32 23.94 -17.43 0.70
CA PRO A 32 22.94 -16.38 0.82
C PRO A 32 21.57 -17.05 0.73
N GLN A 33 20.94 -17.23 1.89
CA GLN A 33 19.57 -17.69 1.97
C GLN A 33 18.76 -16.52 1.41
N GLU A 34 18.40 -16.62 0.13
CA GLU A 34 17.48 -15.71 -0.54
C GLU A 34 16.30 -15.49 0.40
N SER A 35 16.16 -14.26 0.91
CA SER A 35 15.06 -13.91 1.80
C SER A 35 13.76 -14.15 1.06
N LEU A 36 12.94 -15.07 1.54
CA LEU A 36 11.60 -15.35 0.98
C LEU A 36 10.61 -14.20 1.26
N CYS A 37 11.04 -13.15 1.95
CA CYS A 37 10.19 -12.03 2.35
C CYS A 37 9.58 -11.34 1.13
N GLY A 38 8.24 -11.31 1.07
CA GLY A 38 7.48 -10.61 0.03
C GLY A 38 7.48 -11.28 -1.35
N ARG A 39 8.01 -12.50 -1.52
CA ARG A 39 8.00 -13.18 -2.84
C ARG A 39 6.58 -13.38 -3.37
N HIS A 40 5.67 -13.84 -2.52
CA HIS A 40 4.28 -14.08 -2.90
C HIS A 40 3.54 -12.78 -3.20
N GLU A 41 3.71 -11.76 -2.36
CA GLU A 41 3.10 -10.43 -2.55
C GLU A 41 3.59 -9.77 -3.85
N LYS A 42 4.91 -9.84 -4.12
CA LYS A 42 5.49 -9.34 -5.37
C LYS A 42 4.96 -10.07 -6.60
N ARG A 43 4.84 -11.40 -6.53
CA ARG A 43 4.30 -12.21 -7.62
C ARG A 43 2.83 -11.84 -7.89
N LEU A 44 2.02 -11.79 -6.83
CA LEU A 44 0.61 -11.42 -6.90
C LEU A 44 0.44 -10.03 -7.52
N LEU A 45 1.17 -9.04 -7.01
CA LEU A 45 1.13 -7.67 -7.51
C LEU A 45 1.44 -7.58 -9.00
N ASN A 46 2.50 -8.28 -9.44
CA ASN A 46 2.89 -8.30 -10.84
C ASN A 46 1.84 -8.96 -11.73
N GLU A 47 1.22 -10.04 -11.24
CA GLU A 47 0.19 -10.77 -11.99
C GLU A 47 -1.08 -9.94 -12.15
N LEU A 48 -1.63 -9.41 -11.04
CA LEU A 48 -2.82 -8.57 -11.04
C LEU A 48 -2.65 -7.31 -11.91
N LEU A 49 -1.50 -6.64 -11.84
CA LEU A 49 -1.29 -5.38 -12.55
C LEU A 49 -0.76 -5.53 -13.97
N SER A 50 -0.45 -6.75 -14.44
CA SER A 50 0.13 -6.96 -15.78
C SER A 50 -0.82 -6.62 -16.92
N SER A 51 -2.12 -6.85 -16.72
CA SER A 51 -3.18 -6.65 -17.71
C SER A 51 -4.24 -5.63 -17.26
N TYR A 52 -4.05 -5.03 -16.09
CA TYR A 52 -5.01 -4.10 -15.50
C TYR A 52 -5.00 -2.75 -16.22
N ASN A 53 -6.17 -2.32 -16.68
CA ASN A 53 -6.36 -1.02 -17.31
C ASN A 53 -7.00 -0.03 -16.32
N THR A 54 -6.28 1.04 -15.98
CA THR A 54 -6.76 2.04 -15.01
C THR A 54 -7.88 2.93 -15.52
N LEU A 55 -8.12 2.96 -16.83
CA LEU A 55 -9.19 3.74 -17.46
C LEU A 55 -10.51 2.97 -17.54
N GLU A 56 -10.46 1.66 -17.37
CA GLU A 56 -11.63 0.79 -17.46
C GLU A 56 -12.32 0.68 -16.10
N ARG A 57 -13.65 0.81 -16.10
CA ARG A 57 -14.45 0.65 -14.88
C ARG A 57 -14.46 -0.83 -14.48
N PRO A 58 -14.04 -1.19 -13.26
CA PRO A 58 -13.81 -2.58 -12.89
C PRO A 58 -15.11 -3.30 -12.50
N VAL A 59 -15.96 -3.59 -13.48
CA VAL A 59 -17.20 -4.37 -13.32
C VAL A 59 -17.19 -5.62 -14.19
N ALA A 60 -17.87 -6.67 -13.72
CA ALA A 60 -18.03 -7.90 -14.49
C ALA A 60 -18.97 -7.73 -15.69
N ASN A 61 -20.01 -6.91 -15.52
CA ASN A 61 -21.01 -6.62 -16.53
C ASN A 61 -21.12 -5.10 -16.71
N GLU A 62 -20.94 -4.63 -17.94
CA GLU A 62 -21.03 -3.20 -18.29
C GLU A 62 -22.38 -2.58 -17.94
N SER A 63 -23.44 -3.38 -17.91
CA SER A 63 -24.81 -2.92 -17.59
C SER A 63 -25.01 -2.66 -16.09
N GLU A 64 -24.15 -3.21 -15.22
CA GLU A 64 -24.28 -3.07 -13.77
C GLU A 64 -23.54 -1.83 -13.26
N PRO A 65 -24.06 -1.13 -12.23
CA PRO A 65 -23.36 -0.03 -11.60
C PRO A 65 -22.22 -0.53 -10.70
N LEU A 66 -21.22 0.33 -10.47
CA LEU A 66 -20.20 0.10 -9.45
C LEU A 66 -20.57 0.92 -8.21
N GLU A 67 -20.79 0.25 -7.08
CA GLU A 67 -21.11 0.91 -5.81
C GLU A 67 -19.84 1.46 -5.15
N VAL A 68 -19.82 2.76 -4.88
CA VAL A 68 -18.75 3.43 -4.14
C VAL A 68 -19.28 3.88 -2.79
N LYS A 69 -18.73 3.31 -1.72
CA LYS A 69 -19.01 3.77 -0.36
C LYS A 69 -18.16 4.99 -0.06
N PHE A 70 -18.84 6.06 0.31
CA PHE A 70 -18.26 7.36 0.56
C PHE A 70 -18.40 7.73 2.04
N GLY A 71 -17.29 8.13 2.66
CA GLY A 71 -17.24 8.62 4.02
C GLY A 71 -16.43 9.90 4.11
N ILE A 72 -16.88 10.81 4.98
CA ILE A 72 -16.14 12.03 5.33
C ILE A 72 -15.93 12.04 6.84
N THR A 73 -14.70 12.32 7.25
CA THR A 73 -14.38 12.62 8.65
C THR A 73 -13.86 14.04 8.72
N LEU A 74 -14.64 14.94 9.34
CA LEU A 74 -14.19 16.29 9.63
C LEU A 74 -13.00 16.25 10.59
N GLN A 75 -11.88 16.86 10.21
CA GLN A 75 -10.71 16.99 11.08
C GLN A 75 -10.78 18.27 11.90
N GLN A 76 -11.02 19.38 11.22
CA GLN A 76 -10.94 20.70 11.83
C GLN A 76 -11.74 21.72 11.00
N ILE A 77 -12.39 22.65 11.71
CA ILE A 77 -12.89 23.90 11.13
C ILE A 77 -11.74 24.91 11.16
N ILE A 78 -11.33 25.37 9.99
CA ILE A 78 -10.21 26.30 9.83
C ILE A 78 -10.73 27.73 10.02
N ASP A 79 -11.83 28.08 9.35
CA ASP A 79 -12.40 29.42 9.38
C ASP A 79 -13.89 29.42 9.00
N VAL A 80 -14.62 30.42 9.51
CA VAL A 80 -16.03 30.67 9.18
C VAL A 80 -16.21 32.15 8.83
N ASP A 81 -16.50 32.42 7.56
CA ASP A 81 -16.86 33.75 7.10
C ASP A 81 -18.39 33.87 7.08
N GLU A 82 -18.94 34.40 8.16
CA GLU A 82 -20.40 34.55 8.32
C GLU A 82 -20.99 35.55 7.32
N LYS A 83 -20.22 36.56 6.91
CA LYS A 83 -20.70 37.60 5.97
C LYS A 83 -20.84 37.02 4.56
N ASN A 84 -19.89 36.20 4.15
CA ASN A 84 -19.88 35.56 2.83
C ASN A 84 -20.47 34.13 2.83
N GLN A 85 -20.86 33.61 4.01
CA GLN A 85 -21.38 32.25 4.22
C GLN A 85 -20.42 31.15 3.75
N ILE A 86 -19.11 31.34 3.98
CA ILE A 86 -18.07 30.38 3.58
C ILE A 86 -17.55 29.63 4.80
N LEU A 87 -17.48 28.31 4.69
CA LEU A 87 -16.90 27.42 5.70
C LEU A 87 -15.63 26.77 5.15
N THR A 88 -14.48 27.09 5.74
CA THR A 88 -13.19 26.46 5.37
C THR A 88 -12.86 25.35 6.38
N THR A 89 -12.70 24.12 5.90
CA THR A 89 -12.46 22.95 6.77
C THR A 89 -11.37 22.03 6.21
N ASN A 90 -10.74 21.26 7.10
CA ASN A 90 -9.93 20.11 6.74
C ASN A 90 -10.72 18.83 7.03
N ALA A 91 -10.79 17.91 6.07
CA ALA A 91 -11.53 16.66 6.19
C ALA A 91 -10.76 15.50 5.56
N TRP A 92 -10.89 14.31 6.13
CA TRP A 92 -10.48 13.07 5.48
C TRP A 92 -11.63 12.53 4.63
N LEU A 93 -11.32 12.17 3.39
CA LEU A 93 -12.23 11.45 2.53
C LEU A 93 -11.87 9.96 2.54
N LYS A 94 -12.88 9.11 2.73
CA LYS A 94 -12.75 7.66 2.69
C LYS A 94 -13.61 7.12 1.55
N LEU A 95 -12.98 6.43 0.62
CA LEU A 95 -13.62 5.79 -0.53
C LEU A 95 -13.36 4.30 -0.45
N GLU A 96 -14.41 3.50 -0.58
CA GLU A 96 -14.31 2.04 -0.65
C GLU A 96 -15.16 1.53 -1.81
N TRP A 97 -14.57 0.66 -2.63
CA TRP A 97 -15.27 -0.03 -3.72
C TRP A 97 -14.68 -1.43 -3.88
N VAL A 98 -15.40 -2.28 -4.61
CA VAL A 98 -14.93 -3.63 -4.97
C VAL A 98 -14.50 -3.61 -6.43
N ASP A 99 -13.29 -4.06 -6.71
CA ASP A 99 -12.74 -4.17 -8.06
C ASP A 99 -12.81 -5.63 -8.52
N TYR A 100 -13.57 -5.89 -9.58
CA TYR A 100 -13.75 -7.25 -10.09
C TYR A 100 -12.45 -7.86 -10.65
N ASN A 101 -11.52 -7.03 -11.16
CA ASN A 101 -10.29 -7.51 -11.79
C ASN A 101 -9.18 -7.82 -10.76
N LEU A 102 -9.32 -7.36 -9.51
CA LEU A 102 -8.33 -7.53 -8.45
C LEU A 102 -8.73 -8.61 -7.45
N GLN A 103 -8.97 -9.82 -7.95
CA GLN A 103 -9.35 -10.98 -7.14
C GLN A 103 -8.29 -12.08 -7.25
N TRP A 104 -8.00 -12.75 -6.14
CA TRP A 104 -7.07 -13.87 -6.11
C TRP A 104 -7.43 -14.88 -5.03
N ASN A 105 -6.88 -16.08 -5.14
CA ASN A 105 -7.01 -17.11 -4.14
C ASN A 105 -5.84 -17.05 -3.14
N GLU A 106 -6.10 -16.73 -1.88
CA GLU A 106 -5.07 -16.58 -0.83
C GLU A 106 -4.15 -17.81 -0.73
N SER A 107 -4.68 -19.04 -0.94
CA SER A 107 -3.90 -20.27 -0.82
C SER A 107 -2.78 -20.39 -1.85
N GLU A 108 -2.93 -19.77 -3.02
CA GLU A 108 -1.93 -19.82 -4.09
C GLU A 108 -0.76 -18.86 -3.84
N TYR A 109 -0.99 -17.82 -3.03
CA TYR A 109 -0.04 -16.75 -2.74
C TYR A 109 0.41 -16.74 -1.27
N GLY A 110 0.51 -17.92 -0.64
CA GLY A 110 1.07 -18.04 0.70
C GLY A 110 0.24 -17.33 1.79
N GLY A 111 -1.07 -17.19 1.59
CA GLY A 111 -1.99 -16.59 2.56
C GLY A 111 -2.01 -15.05 2.55
N VAL A 112 -1.54 -14.41 1.49
CA VAL A 112 -1.62 -12.94 1.33
C VAL A 112 -3.08 -12.51 1.21
N LYS A 113 -3.56 -11.71 2.17
CA LYS A 113 -4.95 -11.21 2.24
C LYS A 113 -5.12 -9.78 1.77
N ASP A 114 -4.09 -8.96 1.98
CA ASP A 114 -4.13 -7.53 1.72
C ASP A 114 -2.87 -7.12 0.95
N LEU A 115 -3.05 -6.19 0.01
CA LEU A 115 -1.99 -5.65 -0.83
C LEU A 115 -2.07 -4.12 -0.83
N ARG A 116 -0.93 -3.46 -0.64
CA ARG A 116 -0.86 -1.99 -0.68
C ARG A 116 -0.36 -1.52 -2.04
N ILE A 117 -1.23 -0.86 -2.78
CA ILE A 117 -0.95 -0.34 -4.12
C ILE A 117 -1.08 1.18 -4.12
N THR A 118 -0.19 1.87 -4.84
CA THR A 118 -0.29 3.31 -5.04
C THR A 118 -1.55 3.66 -5.85
N PRO A 119 -2.36 4.65 -5.45
CA PRO A 119 -3.63 4.97 -6.11
C PRO A 119 -3.54 5.26 -7.62
N ASN A 120 -2.39 5.70 -8.12
CA ASN A 120 -2.20 6.02 -9.55
C ASN A 120 -2.14 4.77 -10.44
N LYS A 121 -2.02 3.58 -9.86
CA LYS A 121 -1.96 2.32 -10.60
C LYS A 121 -3.31 1.59 -10.66
N LEU A 122 -4.34 2.15 -10.02
CA LEU A 122 -5.67 1.58 -9.94
C LEU A 122 -6.68 2.52 -10.56
N TRP A 123 -7.79 1.97 -11.04
CA TRP A 123 -8.98 2.77 -11.30
C TRP A 123 -9.44 3.42 -10.00
N LYS A 124 -9.91 4.66 -10.08
CA LYS A 124 -10.51 5.37 -8.94
C LYS A 124 -11.71 6.17 -9.43
N PRO A 125 -12.77 6.30 -8.62
CA PRO A 125 -13.91 7.11 -8.99
C PRO A 125 -13.53 8.59 -9.02
N ASP A 126 -14.05 9.32 -10.00
CA ASP A 126 -13.94 10.77 -10.06
C ASP A 126 -15.00 11.39 -9.13
N ILE A 127 -14.54 12.02 -8.04
CA ILE A 127 -15.41 12.66 -7.05
C ILE A 127 -15.04 14.12 -6.97
N LEU A 128 -16.07 14.97 -7.07
CA LEU A 128 -15.93 16.42 -7.06
C LEU A 128 -16.96 17.04 -6.12
N MET A 129 -16.55 18.10 -5.43
CA MET A 129 -17.46 18.91 -4.63
C MET A 129 -18.14 19.93 -5.54
N TYR A 130 -19.48 19.86 -5.62
CA TYR A 130 -20.25 20.79 -6.46
C TYR A 130 -20.27 22.20 -5.89
N ASN A 131 -20.45 22.33 -4.58
CA ASN A 131 -20.51 23.62 -3.91
C ASN A 131 -19.09 24.03 -3.52
N ARG A 132 -18.48 24.96 -4.28
CA ARG A 132 -17.15 25.49 -4.02
C ARG A 132 -17.21 26.78 -3.23
#